data_AF-A0A919J521-F1
#
_entry.id   AF-A0A919J521-F1
#
_cell.length_a   1.000
_cell.length_b   1.000
_cell.length_c   1.000
_cell.angle_alpha   90.00
_cell.angle_beta   90.00
_cell.angle_gamma   90.00
#
_symmetry.space_group_name_H-M   'P 1'
#
loop_
_entity.id
_entity.type
_entity.pdbx_description
1 polymer ?
#
loop_
_entity_poly.entity_id
_entity_poly.type
_entity_poly.pdbx_seq_one_letter_code
_entity_poly.pdbx_strand_id
1 'polypeptide(L)'
;MIVQWCCKGLAKVGEAEILEMFSNHVGLICQDWFRSWKATGSFMVRDAMERLTEAGLHRHVNDFSSPDPDSGLPFCEVTPFISLSAGCVDRDVQSKTNQVHRALRTALDFATTDYADPARPPCHGWVLYCYVVVGSNPAVRIPAVAEEVRELNHNRAFSGWYWQGEVAAKLNVPSAQILCAEYYEPRPGRSPRLAKVLVNPGFCHPAALLAERRML
;
A
#
# COMPACT_ATOMS: atom_id res chain seq x y z
N MET A 1 7.53 14.53 -10.76
CA MET A 1 7.36 13.19 -10.17
C MET A 1 8.30 13.07 -8.99
N ILE A 2 7.87 12.43 -7.92
CA ILE A 2 8.63 12.24 -6.68
C ILE A 2 8.73 10.74 -6.41
N VAL A 3 9.88 10.29 -5.92
CA VAL A 3 10.01 8.94 -5.36
C VAL A 3 9.57 8.99 -3.90
N GLN A 4 8.58 8.18 -3.54
CA GLN A 4 8.06 8.09 -2.18
C GLN A 4 8.37 6.70 -1.61
N TRP A 5 9.10 6.67 -0.50
CA TRP A 5 9.33 5.45 0.27
C TRP A 5 8.11 5.14 1.14
N CYS A 6 7.72 3.88 1.16
CA CYS A 6 6.54 3.41 1.87
C CYS A 6 6.80 2.08 2.59
N CYS A 7 5.95 1.79 3.57
CA CYS A 7 5.82 0.50 4.21
C CYS A 7 4.47 -0.15 3.85
N LYS A 8 4.43 -1.47 3.74
CA LYS A 8 3.18 -2.25 3.65
C LYS A 8 3.14 -3.31 4.74
N GLY A 9 2.12 -3.26 5.58
CA GLY A 9 1.83 -4.35 6.52
C GLY A 9 1.04 -5.48 5.85
N LEU A 10 1.45 -6.71 6.10
CA LEU A 10 0.84 -7.94 5.59
C LEU A 10 0.63 -8.94 6.73
N ALA A 11 -0.60 -9.05 7.22
CA ALA A 11 -0.97 -10.00 8.27
C ALA A 11 -1.05 -11.44 7.73
N LYS A 12 -0.60 -12.41 8.53
CA LYS A 12 -0.74 -13.87 8.26
C LYS A 12 -0.17 -14.36 6.92
N VAL A 13 0.74 -13.61 6.31
CA VAL A 13 1.43 -14.01 5.08
C VAL A 13 2.63 -14.89 5.41
N GLY A 14 2.77 -16.01 4.71
CA GLY A 14 3.89 -16.94 4.88
C GLY A 14 5.17 -16.45 4.21
N GLU A 15 6.32 -16.95 4.68
CA GLU A 15 7.63 -16.62 4.08
C GLU A 15 7.72 -16.96 2.59
N ALA A 16 7.14 -18.10 2.17
CA ALA A 16 7.13 -18.51 0.77
C ALA A 16 6.45 -17.48 -0.14
N GLU A 17 5.36 -16.86 0.32
CA GLU A 17 4.65 -15.82 -0.42
C GLU A 17 5.51 -14.55 -0.56
N ILE A 18 6.26 -14.17 0.46
CA ILE A 18 7.20 -13.03 0.40
C ILE A 18 8.33 -13.32 -0.61
N LEU A 19 8.88 -14.53 -0.59
CA LEU A 19 9.92 -14.94 -1.54
C LEU A 19 9.40 -15.02 -2.99
N GLU A 20 8.13 -15.40 -3.17
CA GLU A 20 7.46 -15.35 -4.47
C GLU A 20 7.31 -13.90 -4.95
N MET A 21 6.87 -12.97 -4.08
CA MET A 21 6.81 -11.55 -4.41
C MET A 21 8.17 -10.98 -4.84
N PHE A 22 9.28 -11.46 -4.28
CA PHE A 22 10.62 -11.00 -4.67
C PHE A 22 11.08 -11.56 -6.03
N SER A 23 10.63 -12.76 -6.39
CA SER A 23 11.16 -13.50 -7.54
C SER A 23 10.32 -13.42 -8.80
N ASN A 24 9.01 -13.15 -8.71
CA ASN A 24 8.08 -13.24 -9.84
C ASN A 24 8.05 -12.03 -10.79
N HIS A 25 8.94 -11.04 -10.61
CA HIS A 25 8.97 -9.73 -11.26
C HIS A 25 7.74 -8.82 -11.00
N VAL A 26 6.55 -9.38 -10.83
CA VAL A 26 5.28 -8.68 -10.59
C VAL A 26 5.28 -7.96 -9.23
N GLY A 27 5.83 -8.58 -8.18
CA GLY A 27 5.88 -8.01 -6.84
C GLY A 27 4.57 -8.14 -6.05
N LEU A 28 4.29 -7.12 -5.24
CA LEU A 28 3.07 -7.03 -4.45
C LEU A 28 1.89 -6.69 -5.38
N ILE A 29 0.81 -7.47 -5.36
CA ILE A 29 -0.38 -7.25 -6.20
C ILE A 29 -1.57 -6.72 -5.40
N CYS A 30 -2.50 -6.06 -6.08
CA CYS A 30 -3.76 -5.63 -5.49
C CYS A 30 -4.69 -6.82 -5.21
N GLN A 31 -5.71 -6.59 -4.36
CA GLN A 31 -6.63 -7.64 -3.96
C GLN A 31 -7.47 -8.16 -5.13
N ASP A 32 -7.87 -7.28 -6.06
CA ASP A 32 -8.61 -7.67 -7.26
C ASP A 32 -7.81 -8.66 -8.13
N TRP A 33 -6.51 -8.41 -8.29
CA TRP A 33 -5.60 -9.33 -8.98
C TRP A 33 -5.49 -10.65 -8.24
N PHE A 34 -5.15 -10.62 -6.96
CA PHE A 34 -5.00 -11.84 -6.15
C PHE A 34 -6.24 -12.73 -6.21
N ARG A 35 -7.42 -12.14 -6.03
CA ARG A 35 -8.71 -12.83 -6.07
C ARG A 35 -9.00 -13.42 -7.45
N SER A 36 -8.84 -12.62 -8.51
CA SER A 36 -9.09 -13.08 -9.88
C SER A 36 -8.17 -14.25 -10.24
N TRP A 37 -6.88 -14.15 -9.92
CA TRP A 37 -5.93 -15.22 -10.16
C TRP A 37 -6.28 -16.51 -9.39
N LYS A 38 -6.68 -16.41 -8.12
CA LYS A 38 -7.14 -17.56 -7.34
C LYS A 38 -8.41 -18.22 -7.91
N ALA A 39 -9.31 -17.43 -8.49
CA ALA A 39 -10.59 -17.93 -9.00
C ALA A 39 -10.48 -18.53 -10.42
N THR A 40 -9.71 -17.90 -11.31
CA THR A 40 -9.70 -18.25 -12.75
C THR A 40 -8.32 -18.61 -13.29
N GLY A 41 -7.25 -18.46 -12.50
CA GLY A 41 -5.87 -18.58 -12.98
C GLY A 41 -5.44 -17.48 -13.95
N SER A 42 -6.20 -16.38 -14.05
CA SER A 42 -5.86 -15.24 -14.91
C SER A 42 -6.31 -13.92 -14.29
N PHE A 43 -5.65 -12.83 -14.69
CA PHE A 43 -6.02 -11.46 -14.32
C PHE A 43 -6.01 -10.57 -15.56
N MET A 44 -7.14 -9.94 -15.85
CA MET A 44 -7.28 -9.05 -16.99
C MET A 44 -6.92 -7.62 -16.59
N VAL A 45 -5.68 -7.23 -16.88
CA VAL A 45 -5.15 -5.89 -16.57
C VAL A 45 -6.04 -4.77 -17.12
N ARG A 46 -6.62 -4.95 -18.32
CA ARG A 46 -7.52 -3.98 -18.94
C ARG A 46 -8.71 -3.66 -18.02
N ASP A 47 -9.37 -4.69 -17.50
CA ASP A 47 -10.59 -4.52 -16.71
C ASP A 47 -10.26 -3.81 -15.38
N ALA A 48 -9.10 -4.12 -14.77
CA ALA A 48 -8.63 -3.39 -13.60
C ALA A 48 -8.23 -1.94 -13.90
N MET A 49 -7.66 -1.67 -15.08
CA MET A 49 -7.36 -0.30 -15.53
C MET A 49 -8.63 0.54 -15.72
N GLU A 50 -9.73 -0.04 -16.20
CA GLU A 50 -11.02 0.66 -16.31
C GLU A 50 -11.57 1.11 -14.96
N ARG A 51 -11.19 0.41 -13.87
CA ARG A 51 -11.58 0.72 -12.50
C ARG A 51 -10.66 1.74 -11.82
N LEU A 52 -9.54 2.11 -12.44
CA LEU A 52 -8.65 3.19 -11.98
C LEU A 52 -9.27 4.57 -12.26
N THR A 53 -10.32 4.90 -11.51
CA THR A 53 -11.07 6.15 -11.59
C THR A 53 -11.02 6.90 -10.26
N GLU A 54 -11.26 8.21 -10.29
CA GLU A 54 -11.36 9.02 -9.06
C GLU A 54 -12.44 8.49 -8.10
N ALA A 55 -13.57 8.04 -8.63
CA ALA A 55 -14.62 7.38 -7.84
C ALA A 55 -14.11 6.07 -7.22
N GLY A 56 -13.36 5.26 -7.97
CA GLY A 56 -12.72 4.05 -7.46
C GLY A 56 -11.72 4.34 -6.33
N LEU A 57 -10.90 5.38 -6.49
CA LEU A 57 -9.98 5.82 -5.44
C LEU A 57 -10.73 6.34 -4.21
N HIS A 58 -11.78 7.13 -4.41
CA HIS A 58 -12.63 7.60 -3.31
C HIS A 58 -13.20 6.43 -2.51
N ARG A 59 -13.72 5.41 -3.20
CA ARG A 59 -14.26 4.22 -2.53
C ARG A 59 -13.18 3.39 -1.86
N HIS A 60 -11.97 3.33 -2.41
CA HIS A 60 -10.83 2.68 -1.77
C HIS A 60 -10.53 3.29 -0.41
N VAL A 61 -10.55 4.63 -0.35
CA VAL A 61 -10.18 5.38 0.86
C VAL A 61 -11.33 5.47 1.86
N ASN A 62 -12.56 5.70 1.39
CA ASN A 62 -13.67 6.11 2.26
C ASN A 62 -14.76 5.02 2.40
N ASP A 63 -14.92 4.16 1.40
CA ASP A 63 -16.00 3.16 1.34
C ASP A 63 -15.45 1.73 1.23
N PHE A 64 -14.29 1.48 1.86
CA PHE A 64 -13.49 0.28 1.64
C PHE A 64 -14.25 -1.04 1.90
N SER A 65 -15.16 -1.06 2.88
CA SER A 65 -15.97 -2.25 3.20
C SER A 65 -17.36 -2.23 2.56
N SER A 66 -17.75 -1.14 1.90
CA SER A 66 -19.08 -1.01 1.29
C SER A 66 -19.18 -1.88 0.03
N PRO A 67 -20.37 -2.42 -0.29
CA PRO A 67 -20.58 -3.20 -1.50
C PRO A 67 -20.23 -2.41 -2.77
N ASP A 68 -19.51 -3.05 -3.67
CA ASP A 68 -19.23 -2.64 -5.03
C ASP A 68 -20.48 -2.71 -5.90
N PRO A 69 -20.90 -1.61 -6.56
CA PRO A 69 -22.11 -1.60 -7.38
C PRO A 69 -22.09 -2.63 -8.52
N ASP A 70 -20.91 -2.90 -9.08
CA ASP A 70 -20.76 -3.78 -10.24
C ASP A 70 -20.72 -5.26 -9.85
N SER A 71 -19.94 -5.60 -8.81
CA SER A 71 -19.74 -7.00 -8.38
C SER A 71 -20.60 -7.45 -7.20
N GLY A 72 -21.18 -6.51 -6.44
CA GLY A 72 -21.90 -6.78 -5.18
C GLY A 72 -21.01 -7.16 -4.00
N LEU A 73 -19.70 -7.31 -4.21
CA LEU A 73 -18.72 -7.70 -3.18
C LEU A 73 -18.25 -6.50 -2.38
N PRO A 74 -17.73 -6.68 -1.15
CA PRO A 74 -17.05 -5.61 -0.43
C PRO A 74 -15.94 -4.99 -1.30
N PHE A 75 -15.85 -3.66 -1.35
CA PHE A 75 -14.91 -2.98 -2.25
C PHE A 75 -13.45 -3.39 -2.00
N CYS A 76 -13.10 -3.71 -0.76
CA CYS A 76 -11.78 -4.20 -0.37
C CYS A 76 -11.36 -5.48 -1.11
N GLU A 77 -12.30 -6.31 -1.54
CA GLU A 77 -12.01 -7.55 -2.28
C GLU A 77 -11.73 -7.32 -3.77
N VAL A 78 -12.15 -6.17 -4.29
CA VAL A 78 -12.19 -5.87 -5.72
C VAL A 78 -11.48 -4.56 -6.05
N THR A 79 -10.77 -3.98 -5.08
CA THR A 79 -10.09 -2.71 -5.29
C THR A 79 -8.82 -2.91 -6.14
N PRO A 80 -8.60 -2.09 -7.18
CA PRO A 80 -7.38 -2.13 -7.97
C PRO A 80 -6.23 -1.36 -7.31
N PHE A 81 -6.44 -0.82 -6.10
CA PHE A 81 -5.47 -0.01 -5.36
C PHE A 81 -4.82 -0.81 -4.23
N ILE A 82 -3.61 -0.41 -3.87
CA ILE A 82 -2.82 -0.97 -2.78
C ILE A 82 -2.48 0.18 -1.83
N SER A 83 -3.08 0.17 -0.64
CA SER A 83 -2.72 1.12 0.42
C SER A 83 -1.31 0.84 0.91
N LEU A 84 -0.44 1.85 0.82
CA LEU A 84 0.90 1.88 1.40
C LEU A 84 0.98 2.99 2.44
N SER A 85 1.78 2.81 3.49
CA SER A 85 2.00 3.83 4.51
C SER A 85 3.28 4.60 4.22
N ALA A 86 3.19 5.89 3.94
CA ALA A 86 4.31 6.83 3.79
C ALA A 86 4.53 7.69 5.05
N GLY A 87 3.63 7.59 6.02
CA GLY A 87 3.59 8.45 7.19
C GLY A 87 3.07 9.85 6.86
N CYS A 88 2.72 10.62 7.87
CA CYS A 88 2.25 11.99 7.69
C CYS A 88 2.55 12.83 8.93
N VAL A 89 2.33 14.13 8.78
CA VAL A 89 2.41 15.09 9.88
C VAL A 89 1.04 15.73 10.01
N ASP A 90 0.41 15.54 11.15
CA ASP A 90 -0.78 16.29 11.55
C ASP A 90 -0.33 17.54 12.32
N ARG A 91 -0.97 18.67 12.05
CA ARG A 91 -0.70 19.94 12.71
C ARG A 91 -1.78 20.17 13.76
N ASP A 92 -1.42 19.94 15.01
CA ASP A 92 -2.30 20.27 16.13
C ASP A 92 -2.28 21.78 16.35
N VAL A 93 -3.32 22.45 15.86
CA VAL A 93 -3.49 23.90 15.95
C VAL A 93 -3.65 24.35 17.40
N GLN A 94 -4.27 23.54 18.25
CA GLN A 94 -4.54 23.89 19.64
C GLN A 94 -3.25 23.88 20.47
N SER A 95 -2.45 22.83 20.34
CA SER A 95 -1.16 22.74 21.04
C SER A 95 -0.01 23.43 20.30
N LYS A 96 -0.23 23.86 19.05
CA LYS A 96 0.79 24.40 18.13
C LYS A 96 1.96 23.45 17.96
N THR A 97 1.68 22.15 17.92
CA THR A 97 2.70 21.10 17.74
C THR A 97 2.41 20.29 16.48
N ASN A 98 3.45 19.63 15.98
CA ASN A 98 3.33 18.67 14.89
C ASN A 98 3.30 17.25 15.47
N GLN A 99 2.25 16.51 15.18
CA GLN A 99 2.15 15.10 15.49
C GLN A 99 2.64 14.29 14.30
N VAL A 100 3.70 13.50 14.49
CA VAL A 100 4.31 12.69 13.43
C VAL A 100 3.76 11.28 13.47
N HIS A 101 3.07 10.88 12.41
CA HIS A 101 2.60 9.53 12.18
C HIS A 101 3.63 8.80 11.30
N ARG A 102 4.40 7.89 11.89
CA ARG A 102 5.45 7.16 11.17
C ARG A 102 4.84 6.07 10.28
N ALA A 103 5.31 5.96 9.04
CA ALA A 103 4.97 4.90 8.10
C ALA A 103 5.02 3.50 8.72
N LEU A 104 6.13 3.20 9.39
CA LEU A 104 6.36 1.90 10.04
C LEU A 104 5.34 1.59 11.14
N ARG A 105 4.87 2.60 11.88
CA ARG A 105 3.87 2.38 12.95
C ARG A 105 2.57 1.86 12.33
N THR A 106 2.05 2.56 11.33
CA THR A 106 0.84 2.15 10.61
C THR A 106 1.02 0.76 9.97
N ALA A 107 2.15 0.52 9.30
CA ALA A 107 2.42 -0.78 8.69
C ALA A 107 2.54 -1.92 9.71
N LEU A 108 3.10 -1.67 10.89
CA LEU A 108 3.14 -2.65 11.98
C LEU A 108 1.75 -2.98 12.51
N ASP A 109 0.88 -1.98 12.67
CA ASP A 109 -0.50 -2.21 13.10
C ASP A 109 -1.21 -3.16 12.12
N PHE A 110 -1.07 -2.93 10.81
CA PHE A 110 -1.61 -3.81 9.76
C PHE A 110 -0.92 -5.18 9.67
N ALA A 111 0.38 -5.27 9.92
CA ALA A 111 1.10 -6.54 9.87
C ALA A 111 0.80 -7.44 11.08
N THR A 112 0.48 -6.85 12.23
CA THR A 112 0.40 -7.57 13.51
C THR A 112 -1.00 -7.63 14.12
N THR A 113 -2.00 -7.19 13.36
CA THR A 113 -3.42 -7.25 13.72
C THR A 113 -4.19 -7.93 12.60
N ASP A 114 -4.99 -8.94 12.95
CA ASP A 114 -5.84 -9.60 11.98
C ASP A 114 -7.13 -8.80 11.74
N TYR A 115 -7.10 -7.92 10.74
CA TYR A 115 -8.28 -7.10 10.39
C TYR A 115 -9.39 -7.88 9.67
N ALA A 116 -9.16 -9.14 9.27
CA ALA A 116 -10.20 -9.99 8.70
C ALA A 116 -11.14 -10.55 9.79
N ASP A 117 -10.67 -10.66 11.03
CA ASP A 117 -11.47 -11.08 12.18
C ASP A 117 -12.05 -9.83 12.89
N PRO A 118 -13.37 -9.77 13.16
CA PRO A 118 -14.00 -8.66 13.88
C PRO A 118 -13.38 -8.36 15.25
N ALA A 119 -12.84 -9.37 15.94
CA ALA A 119 -12.17 -9.22 17.22
C ALA A 119 -10.76 -8.63 17.11
N ARG A 120 -10.21 -8.52 15.88
CA ARG A 120 -8.90 -7.98 15.57
C ARG A 120 -7.78 -8.54 16.46
N PRO A 121 -7.67 -9.88 16.58
CA PRO A 121 -6.66 -10.48 17.43
C PRO A 121 -5.25 -10.15 16.92
N PRO A 122 -4.25 -10.07 17.81
CA PRO A 122 -2.87 -9.97 17.39
C PRO A 122 -2.46 -11.18 16.56
N CYS A 123 -1.71 -10.95 15.48
CA CYS A 123 -1.19 -11.99 14.61
C CYS A 123 0.26 -11.69 14.21
N HIS A 124 0.93 -12.68 13.62
CA HIS A 124 2.23 -12.46 12.99
C HIS A 124 2.05 -11.92 11.58
N GLY A 125 3.07 -11.25 11.07
CA GLY A 125 3.06 -10.77 9.70
C GLY A 125 4.35 -10.09 9.29
N TRP A 126 4.33 -9.55 8.09
CA TRP A 126 5.48 -8.92 7.46
C TRP A 126 5.24 -7.44 7.23
N VAL A 127 6.30 -6.64 7.36
CA VAL A 127 6.36 -5.27 6.87
C VAL A 127 7.28 -5.24 5.66
N LEU A 128 6.73 -4.93 4.49
CA LEU A 128 7.52 -4.66 3.29
C LEU A 128 7.98 -3.20 3.28
N TYR A 129 9.22 -2.98 2.85
CA TYR A 129 9.74 -1.66 2.54
C TYR A 129 9.87 -1.53 1.03
N CYS A 130 9.26 -0.50 0.45
CA CYS A 130 9.26 -0.29 -0.99
C CYS A 130 9.26 1.19 -1.34
N TYR A 131 9.45 1.52 -2.61
CA TYR A 131 9.20 2.86 -3.11
C TYR A 131 8.19 2.85 -4.26
N VAL A 132 7.48 3.95 -4.43
CA VAL A 132 6.59 4.19 -5.56
C VAL A 132 6.87 5.55 -6.18
N VAL A 133 6.45 5.74 -7.43
CA VAL A 133 6.51 7.04 -8.10
C VAL A 133 5.20 7.76 -7.88
N VAL A 134 5.27 9.02 -7.46
CA VAL A 134 4.11 9.88 -7.19
C VAL A 134 4.12 11.06 -8.16
N GLY A 135 2.94 11.38 -8.69
CA GLY A 135 2.72 12.52 -9.58
C GLY A 135 2.70 13.85 -8.82
N SER A 136 3.00 14.95 -9.53
CA SER A 136 2.80 16.30 -8.99
C SER A 136 1.34 16.77 -9.09
N ASN A 137 0.50 16.00 -9.79
CA ASN A 137 -0.95 16.17 -9.92
C ASN A 137 -1.60 14.80 -9.77
N PRO A 138 -2.91 14.73 -9.43
CA PRO A 138 -3.66 13.49 -9.45
C PRO A 138 -3.57 12.79 -10.81
N ALA A 139 -3.30 11.50 -10.80
CA ALA A 139 -3.00 10.74 -12.02
C ALA A 139 -3.67 9.36 -12.00
N VAL A 140 -4.90 9.26 -11.46
CA VAL A 140 -5.53 7.99 -11.08
C VAL A 140 -5.49 6.94 -12.19
N ARG A 141 -5.73 7.34 -13.44
CA ARG A 141 -5.73 6.46 -14.63
C ARG A 141 -4.35 5.97 -15.08
N ILE A 142 -3.24 6.52 -14.58
CA ILE A 142 -1.87 6.09 -14.89
C ILE A 142 -1.44 5.04 -13.86
N PRO A 143 -1.36 3.74 -14.21
CA PRO A 143 -1.12 2.67 -13.23
C PRO A 143 0.24 2.78 -12.53
N ALA A 144 1.27 3.23 -13.25
CA ALA A 144 2.64 3.33 -12.73
C ALA A 144 2.87 4.48 -11.74
N VAL A 145 1.89 5.37 -11.54
CA VAL A 145 1.99 6.54 -10.66
C VAL A 145 1.03 6.36 -9.51
N ALA A 146 1.52 6.37 -8.27
CA ALA A 146 0.70 6.29 -7.07
C ALA A 146 0.05 7.64 -6.70
N GLU A 147 -1.03 7.59 -5.93
CA GLU A 147 -1.78 8.76 -5.48
C GLU A 147 -1.46 9.10 -4.02
N GLU A 148 -1.11 10.36 -3.77
CA GLU A 148 -0.90 10.90 -2.41
C GLU A 148 -2.23 11.19 -1.73
N VAL A 149 -2.84 10.17 -1.13
CA VAL A 149 -4.14 10.27 -0.44
C VAL A 149 -4.06 11.22 0.76
N ARG A 150 -2.91 11.30 1.42
CA ARG A 150 -2.67 12.21 2.56
C ARG A 150 -2.47 13.68 2.17
N GLU A 151 -2.20 14.00 0.90
CA GLU A 151 -1.95 15.38 0.45
C GLU A 151 -3.27 16.06 0.10
N LEU A 152 -3.69 17.01 0.95
CA LEU A 152 -4.97 17.72 0.82
C LEU A 152 -5.07 18.53 -0.49
N ASN A 153 -3.94 18.94 -1.08
CA ASN A 153 -3.96 19.61 -2.37
C ASN A 153 -4.29 18.66 -3.54
N HIS A 154 -4.00 17.36 -3.40
CA HIS A 154 -4.28 16.33 -4.39
C HIS A 154 -5.62 15.65 -4.12
N ASN A 155 -5.88 15.25 -2.87
CA ASN A 155 -7.12 14.62 -2.47
C ASN A 155 -7.92 15.57 -1.58
N ARG A 156 -8.81 16.33 -2.22
CA ARG A 156 -9.64 17.35 -1.54
C ARG A 156 -10.88 16.78 -0.87
N ALA A 157 -11.23 15.53 -1.17
CA ALA A 157 -12.33 14.86 -0.48
C ALA A 157 -11.89 14.60 0.96
N PHE A 158 -12.77 14.91 1.91
CA PHE A 158 -12.51 14.58 3.30
C PHE A 158 -12.27 13.08 3.46
N SER A 159 -11.21 12.71 4.20
CA SER A 159 -10.93 11.34 4.60
C SER A 159 -10.60 11.31 6.09
N GLY A 160 -11.36 10.51 6.84
CA GLY A 160 -11.08 10.26 8.27
C GLY A 160 -9.79 9.45 8.51
N TRP A 161 -9.13 8.99 7.44
CA TRP A 161 -7.99 8.08 7.48
C TRP A 161 -6.67 8.75 7.07
N TYR A 162 -6.66 10.06 6.80
CA TYR A 162 -5.48 10.78 6.31
C TYR A 162 -4.24 10.60 7.21
N TRP A 163 -4.44 10.45 8.53
CA TRP A 163 -3.40 10.26 9.53
C TRP A 163 -2.63 8.93 9.40
N GLN A 164 -3.15 7.98 8.62
CA GLN A 164 -2.44 6.75 8.26
C GLN A 164 -1.28 7.02 7.29
N GLY A 165 -1.26 8.22 6.68
CA GLY A 165 -0.25 8.63 5.72
C GLY A 165 -0.29 7.78 4.46
N GLU A 166 -1.48 7.51 3.95
CA GLU A 166 -1.68 6.61 2.83
C GLU A 166 -1.14 7.19 1.51
N VAL A 167 -0.44 6.33 0.77
CA VAL A 167 -0.13 6.49 -0.65
C VAL A 167 -0.71 5.27 -1.35
N ALA A 168 -1.62 5.49 -2.31
CA ALA A 168 -2.32 4.43 -3.01
C ALA A 168 -1.55 4.05 -4.28
N ALA A 169 -0.85 2.91 -4.26
CA ALA A 169 -0.32 2.28 -5.47
C ALA A 169 -1.45 1.59 -6.25
N LYS A 170 -1.21 1.26 -7.52
CA LYS A 170 -2.24 0.73 -8.43
C LYS A 170 -1.75 -0.57 -9.05
N LEU A 171 -2.63 -1.56 -9.08
CA LEU A 171 -2.43 -2.90 -9.65
C LEU A 171 -1.32 -3.72 -8.98
N ASN A 172 -0.09 -3.22 -8.97
CA ASN A 172 1.05 -3.84 -8.32
C ASN A 172 2.12 -2.82 -7.87
N VAL A 173 2.94 -3.23 -6.91
CA VAL A 173 4.25 -2.64 -6.64
C VAL A 173 5.29 -3.65 -7.16
N PRO A 174 5.96 -3.36 -8.29
CA PRO A 174 6.97 -4.24 -8.88
C PRO A 174 8.01 -4.74 -7.89
N SER A 175 8.41 -6.00 -8.03
CA SER A 175 9.43 -6.64 -7.18
C SER A 175 10.71 -5.81 -7.06
N ALA A 176 11.19 -5.21 -8.16
CA ALA A 176 12.38 -4.36 -8.18
C ALA A 176 12.24 -3.09 -7.33
N GLN A 177 11.03 -2.70 -6.94
CA GLN A 177 10.77 -1.56 -6.08
C GLN A 177 10.61 -1.95 -4.59
N ILE A 178 10.69 -3.25 -4.26
CA ILE A 178 10.59 -3.77 -2.90
C ILE A 178 12.01 -4.07 -2.40
N LEU A 179 12.44 -3.37 -1.35
CA LEU A 179 13.77 -3.48 -0.78
C LEU A 179 13.93 -4.74 0.07
N CYS A 180 13.02 -4.93 1.02
CA CYS A 180 13.10 -6.00 2.00
C CYS A 180 11.73 -6.24 2.65
N ALA A 181 11.67 -7.32 3.43
CA ALA A 181 10.55 -7.68 4.28
C ALA A 181 11.06 -7.96 5.70
N GLU A 182 10.41 -7.40 6.70
CA GLU A 182 10.68 -7.62 8.11
C GLU A 182 9.53 -8.41 8.75
N TYR A 183 9.83 -9.56 9.36
CA TYR A 183 8.85 -10.40 10.03
C TYR A 183 8.70 -10.01 11.49
N TYR A 184 7.46 -9.78 11.90
CA TYR A 184 7.11 -9.39 13.25
C TYR A 184 6.19 -10.40 13.92
N GLU A 185 6.53 -10.71 15.17
CA GLU A 185 5.68 -11.47 16.07
C GLU A 185 4.93 -10.52 17.01
N PRO A 186 3.62 -10.73 17.22
CA PRO A 186 2.85 -9.91 18.12
C PRO A 186 3.29 -10.17 19.56
N ARG A 187 3.26 -9.11 20.39
CA ARG A 187 3.52 -9.23 21.83
C ARG A 187 2.39 -8.55 22.60
N PRO A 188 1.57 -9.29 23.35
CA PRO A 188 0.49 -8.70 24.14
C PRO A 188 1.00 -7.61 25.07
N GLY A 189 0.43 -6.41 24.98
CA GLY A 189 0.77 -5.25 25.82
C GLY A 189 2.18 -4.67 25.60
N ARG A 190 2.88 -5.04 24.52
CA ARG A 190 4.22 -4.53 24.18
C ARG A 190 4.34 -4.30 22.68
N SER A 191 5.39 -3.59 22.26
CA SER A 191 5.71 -3.48 20.84
C SER A 191 6.00 -4.85 20.23
N PRO A 192 5.58 -5.12 18.98
CA PRO A 192 5.91 -6.33 18.26
C PRO A 192 7.43 -6.58 18.20
N ARG A 193 7.83 -7.85 18.19
CA ARG A 193 9.25 -8.22 18.05
C ARG A 193 9.59 -8.44 16.60
N LEU A 194 10.63 -7.77 16.11
CA LEU A 194 11.32 -8.17 14.89
C LEU A 194 11.99 -9.53 15.09
N ALA A 195 11.60 -10.51 14.30
CA ALA A 195 12.09 -11.89 14.42
C ALA A 195 12.93 -12.33 13.20
N LYS A 196 12.68 -11.75 12.01
CA LYS A 196 13.42 -12.09 10.79
C LYS A 196 13.45 -10.93 9.80
N VAL A 197 14.47 -10.89 8.95
CA VAL A 197 14.57 -9.95 7.83
C VAL A 197 14.91 -10.74 6.56
N LEU A 198 14.20 -10.46 5.47
CA LEU A 198 14.49 -10.96 4.13
C LEU A 198 14.84 -9.78 3.24
N VAL A 199 16.02 -9.81 2.63
CA VAL A 199 16.47 -8.79 1.67
C VAL A 199 16.10 -9.26 0.27
N ASN A 200 15.56 -8.36 -0.56
CA ASN A 200 15.27 -8.66 -1.95
C ASN A 200 16.52 -8.43 -2.83
N PRO A 201 17.15 -9.47 -3.39
CA PRO A 201 18.32 -9.29 -4.26
C PRO A 201 17.98 -8.62 -5.60
N GLY A 202 16.71 -8.63 -6.01
CA GLY A 202 16.23 -7.98 -7.24
C GLY A 202 15.91 -6.50 -7.05
N PHE A 203 16.10 -5.94 -5.84
CA PHE A 203 15.81 -4.53 -5.57
C PHE A 203 16.69 -3.59 -6.41
N CYS A 204 16.06 -2.59 -7.01
CA CYS A 204 16.71 -1.52 -7.75
C CYS A 204 16.57 -0.20 -6.98
N HIS A 205 17.69 0.40 -6.57
CA HIS A 205 17.64 1.66 -5.83
C HIS A 205 17.04 2.79 -6.69
N PRO A 206 16.11 3.61 -6.16
CA PRO A 206 15.41 4.63 -6.95
C PRO A 206 16.30 5.76 -7.48
N ALA A 207 17.56 5.82 -7.06
CA ALA A 207 18.57 6.71 -7.67
C ALA A 207 18.67 6.52 -9.19
N ALA A 208 18.34 5.33 -9.72
CA ALA A 208 18.27 5.08 -11.16
C ALA A 208 17.19 5.91 -11.88
N LEU A 209 16.15 6.37 -11.17
CA LEU A 209 15.08 7.23 -11.71
C LEU A 209 15.40 8.73 -11.59
N LEU A 210 16.40 9.07 -10.77
CA LEU A 210 16.77 10.44 -10.45
C LEU A 210 17.89 10.90 -11.40
N ALA A 211 17.56 11.06 -12.68
CA ALA A 211 18.42 11.71 -13.66
C ALA A 211 17.55 12.50 -14.65
N GLU A 212 17.55 13.83 -14.53
CA GLU A 212 16.96 14.73 -15.52
C GLU A 212 17.83 14.68 -16.79
N ARG A 213 17.31 14.12 -17.88
CA ARG A 213 17.90 14.30 -19.22
C ARG A 213 17.26 15.53 -19.84
N ARG A 214 17.99 16.64 -19.87
CA ARG A 214 17.61 17.82 -20.65
C ARG A 214 17.74 17.48 -22.13
N MET A 215 16.65 17.62 -22.87
CA MET A 215 16.73 17.67 -24.33
C MET A 215 17.49 18.95 -24.70
N LEU A 216 18.73 18.79 -25.16
CA LEU A 216 19.01 19.22 -26.52
C LEU A 216 18.67 18.05 -27.44
#